data_AF-A0A061EU59-F1
#
_entry.id   AF-A0A061EU59-F1
#
_cell.length_a   1.000
_cell.length_b   1.000
_cell.length_c   1.000
_cell.angle_alpha   90.00
_cell.angle_beta   90.00
_cell.angle_gamma   90.00
#
_symmetry.space_group_name_H-M   'P 1'
#
loop_
_entity.id
_entity.type
_entity.pdbx_description
1 polymer ?
#
loop_
_entity_poly.entity_id
_entity_poly.type
_entity_poly.pdbx_seq_one_letter_code
_entity_poly.pdbx_strand_id
1 'polypeptide(L)'
;MALFFIQVAMSDKIFSRIMSCKIAKKAWTMLEEDYVGTTKTLQMHAQNLQREFELIKMKESQSIEDYIDQVSCLANQMRLLGDD
;
A
#
# COMPACT_ATOMS: atom_id res chain seq x y z
N MET A 1 -2.80 -24.36 -13.45
CA MET A 1 -2.55 -23.01 -14.00
C MET A 1 -2.59 -21.93 -12.93
N ALA A 2 -3.66 -21.76 -12.15
CA ALA A 2 -3.75 -20.69 -11.13
C ALA A 2 -2.58 -20.69 -10.10
N LEU A 3 -2.15 -21.86 -9.62
CA LEU A 3 -1.04 -21.98 -8.68
C LEU A 3 0.29 -21.43 -9.23
N PHE A 4 0.54 -21.65 -10.52
CA PHE A 4 1.74 -21.19 -11.21
C PHE A 4 1.77 -19.67 -11.32
N PHE A 5 0.64 -19.04 -11.65
CA PHE A 5 0.55 -17.58 -11.73
C PHE A 5 0.74 -16.91 -10.37
N ILE A 6 0.21 -17.50 -9.29
CA ILE A 6 0.43 -17.01 -7.93
C ILE A 6 1.91 -17.14 -7.54
N GLN A 7 2.56 -18.25 -7.87
CA GLN A 7 3.98 -18.45 -7.59
C GLN A 7 4.89 -17.48 -8.36
N VAL A 8 4.58 -17.18 -9.62
CA VAL A 8 5.37 -16.25 -10.45
C VAL A 8 5.15 -14.79 -10.06
N ALA A 9 3.96 -14.43 -9.56
CA ALA A 9 3.65 -13.08 -9.09
C ALA A 9 4.30 -12.75 -7.73
N MET A 10 4.76 -13.77 -7.00
CA MET A 10 5.49 -13.60 -5.74
C MET A 10 6.99 -13.49 -5.99
N SER A 11 7.66 -12.55 -5.32
CA SER A 11 9.13 -12.53 -5.35
C SER A 11 9.69 -13.80 -4.71
N ASP A 12 10.79 -14.34 -5.25
CA ASP A 12 11.45 -15.56 -4.75
C ASP A 12 11.76 -15.50 -3.25
N LYS A 13 12.01 -14.28 -2.74
CA LYS A 13 12.26 -14.01 -1.32
C LYS A 13 11.02 -14.22 -0.44
N ILE A 14 9.83 -13.78 -0.90
CA ILE A 14 8.57 -13.98 -0.18
C ILE A 14 8.16 -15.46 -0.27
N PHE A 15 8.34 -16.08 -1.44
CA PHE A 15 8.07 -17.51 -1.62
C PHE A 15 8.91 -18.38 -0.68
N SER A 16 10.22 -18.13 -0.57
CA SER A 16 11.09 -18.88 0.34
C SER A 16 10.72 -18.70 1.82
N ARG A 17 10.28 -17.49 2.23
CA ARG A 17 9.81 -17.25 3.62
C ARG A 17 8.51 -17.99 3.91
N ILE A 18 7.54 -17.93 3.01
CA ILE A 18 6.24 -18.60 3.15
C ILE A 18 6.38 -20.13 3.13
N MET A 19 7.21 -20.69 2.25
CA MET A 19 7.48 -22.14 2.19
C MET A 19 8.10 -22.71 3.47
N SER A 20 8.79 -21.88 4.26
CA SER A 20 9.34 -22.27 5.56
C SER A 20 8.29 -22.27 6.70
N CYS A 21 7.08 -21.76 6.46
CA CYS A 21 6.01 -21.71 7.47
C CYS A 21 5.26 -23.05 7.55
N LYS A 22 5.27 -23.66 8.73
CA LYS A 22 4.54 -24.91 9.01
C LYS A 22 3.04 -24.71 9.30
N ILE A 23 2.59 -23.46 9.43
CA ILE A 23 1.22 -23.10 9.84
C ILE A 23 0.63 -22.17 8.78
N ALA A 24 -0.48 -22.59 8.17
CA ALA A 24 -1.16 -21.83 7.10
C ALA A 24 -1.53 -20.41 7.54
N LYS A 25 -2.01 -20.22 8.77
CA LYS A 25 -2.31 -18.90 9.34
C LYS A 25 -1.09 -17.98 9.37
N LYS A 26 0.09 -18.52 9.72
CA LYS A 26 1.33 -17.74 9.79
C LYS A 26 1.85 -17.36 8.40
N ALA A 27 1.73 -18.28 7.44
CA ALA A 27 2.02 -18.00 6.04
C ALA A 27 1.12 -16.89 5.48
N TRP A 28 -0.18 -16.92 5.81
CA TRP A 28 -1.14 -15.89 5.41
C TRP A 28 -0.82 -14.52 6.02
N THR A 29 -0.58 -14.44 7.34
CA THR A 29 -0.20 -13.18 8.00
C THR A 29 1.10 -12.61 7.44
N MET A 30 2.10 -13.44 7.11
CA MET A 30 3.33 -12.95 6.49
C MET A 30 3.10 -12.42 5.06
N LEU A 31 2.22 -13.05 4.30
CA LEU A 31 1.84 -12.57 2.98
C LEU A 31 1.12 -11.21 3.08
N GLU A 32 0.19 -11.09 4.01
CA GLU A 32 -0.52 -9.84 4.30
C GLU A 32 0.45 -8.74 4.73
N GLU A 33 1.37 -9.02 5.67
CA GLU A 33 2.39 -8.05 6.09
C GLU A 33 3.36 -7.65 4.98
N ASP A 34 3.76 -8.56 4.09
CA ASP A 34 4.72 -8.27 3.01
C ASP A 34 4.05 -7.50 1.85
N TYR A 35 2.74 -7.63 1.63
CA TYR A 35 2.02 -6.97 0.53
C TYR A 35 1.23 -5.72 0.95
N VAL A 36 0.59 -5.75 2.12
CA VAL A 36 -0.21 -4.65 2.68
C VAL A 36 0.62 -3.81 3.66
N GLY A 37 1.65 -4.42 4.27
CA GLY A 37 2.44 -3.83 5.34
C GLY A 37 1.95 -4.28 6.72
N THR A 38 2.77 -4.07 7.74
CA THR A 38 2.36 -4.18 9.15
C THR A 38 1.41 -3.04 9.55
N THR A 39 0.61 -3.22 10.61
CA THR A 39 -0.22 -2.15 11.21
C THR A 39 0.58 -0.87 11.49
N LYS A 40 1.85 -1.00 11.89
CA LYS A 40 2.74 0.14 12.15
C LYS A 40 3.10 0.89 10.86
N THR A 41 3.38 0.17 9.78
CA THR A 41 3.65 0.78 8.47
C THR A 41 2.40 1.44 7.88
N LEU A 42 1.22 0.85 8.06
CA LEU A 42 -0.05 1.46 7.67
C LEU A 42 -0.30 2.76 8.45
N GLN A 43 -0.11 2.76 9.77
CA GLN A 43 -0.23 3.97 10.60
C GLN A 43 0.75 5.08 10.19
N MET A 44 2.02 4.73 9.93
CA MET A 44 3.00 5.71 9.44
C MET A 44 2.61 6.25 8.06
N HIS A 45 2.06 5.40 7.18
CA HIS A 45 1.59 5.84 5.87
C HIS A 45 0.40 6.80 5.99
N ALA A 46 -0.56 6.51 6.89
CA ALA A 46 -1.69 7.39 7.20
C ALA A 46 -1.23 8.77 7.65
N GLN A 47 -0.29 8.81 8.60
CA GLN A 47 0.26 10.06 9.13
C GLN A 47 1.00 10.87 8.05
N ASN A 48 1.72 10.19 7.16
CA ASN A 48 2.40 10.86 6.05
C ASN A 48 1.41 11.47 5.05
N LEU A 49 0.37 10.72 4.67
CA LEU A 49 -0.67 11.23 3.76
C LEU A 49 -1.43 12.41 4.36
N GLN A 50 -1.77 12.35 5.66
CA GLN A 50 -2.39 13.47 6.36
C GLN A 50 -1.51 14.73 6.31
N ARG A 51 -0.21 14.57 6.60
CA ARG A 51 0.75 15.68 6.51
C ARG A 51 0.87 16.22 5.09
N GLU A 52 0.92 15.35 4.09
CA GLU A 52 0.99 15.76 2.68
C GLU A 52 -0.25 16.55 2.28
N PHE A 53 -1.44 16.14 2.75
CA PHE A 53 -2.69 16.85 2.50
C PHE A 53 -2.73 18.22 3.18
N GLU A 54 -2.26 18.33 4.42
CA GLU A 54 -2.16 19.62 5.13
C GLU A 54 -1.16 20.58 4.47
N LEU A 55 -0.09 20.04 3.87
CA LEU A 55 0.96 20.81 3.22
C LEU A 55 0.69 21.10 1.74
N ILE A 56 -0.31 20.44 1.14
CA ILE A 56 -0.60 20.61 -0.29
C ILE A 56 -1.02 22.06 -0.55
N LYS A 57 -0.36 22.67 -1.53
CA LYS A 57 -0.66 24.03 -1.99
C LYS A 57 -0.45 24.08 -3.48
N MET A 58 -1.36 24.77 -4.17
CA MET A 58 -1.24 24.99 -5.59
C MET A 58 0.01 25.83 -5.88
N LYS A 59 0.81 25.39 -6.85
CA LYS A 59 1.97 26.17 -7.31
C LYS A 59 1.52 27.22 -8.31
N GLU A 60 2.22 28.35 -8.38
CA GLU A 60 1.90 29.43 -9.34
C GLU A 60 1.96 28.97 -10.81
N SER A 61 2.78 27.97 -11.11
CA SER A 61 2.93 27.38 -12.45
C SER A 61 2.02 26.19 -12.73
N GLN A 62 1.23 25.73 -11.74
CA GLN A 62 0.36 24.57 -11.87
C GLN A 62 -1.00 25.01 -12.42
N SER A 63 -1.60 24.23 -13.33
CA SER A 63 -2.97 24.50 -13.76
C SER A 63 -3.97 24.10 -12.68
N ILE A 64 -5.20 24.64 -12.76
CA ILE A 64 -6.28 24.27 -11.84
C ILE A 64 -6.61 22.77 -11.96
N GLU A 65 -6.64 22.24 -13.19
CA GLU A 65 -6.91 20.83 -13.45
C GLU A 65 -5.84 19.92 -12.81
N ASP A 66 -4.56 20.23 -13.02
CA ASP A 66 -3.45 19.46 -12.42
C ASP A 66 -3.51 19.48 -10.89
N TYR A 67 -3.94 20.59 -10.29
CA TYR A 67 -4.08 20.71 -8.85
C TYR A 67 -5.26 19.88 -8.32
N ILE A 68 -6.40 19.91 -9.01
CA ILE A 68 -7.57 19.09 -8.68
C ILE A 68 -7.22 17.60 -8.76
N ASP A 69 -6.50 17.19 -9.80
CA ASP A 69 -6.06 15.80 -9.97
C ASP A 69 -5.12 15.37 -8.84
N GLN A 70 -4.18 16.24 -8.45
CA GLN A 70 -3.28 15.97 -7.34
C GLN A 70 -4.02 15.79 -6.01
N VAL A 71 -4.93 16.71 -5.68
CA VAL A 71 -5.76 16.65 -4.47
C VAL A 71 -6.66 15.40 -4.49
N SER A 72 -7.25 15.09 -5.63
CA SER A 72 -8.14 13.93 -5.80
C SER A 72 -7.39 12.61 -5.65
N CYS A 73 -6.18 12.52 -6.20
CA CYS A 73 -5.30 11.37 -6.04
C CYS A 73 -4.97 11.14 -4.56
N LEU A 74 -4.58 12.20 -3.85
CA LEU A 74 -4.22 12.15 -2.44
C LEU A 74 -5.42 11.76 -1.56
N ALA A 75 -6.61 12.33 -1.82
CA ALA A 75 -7.84 11.98 -1.13
C ALA A 75 -8.24 10.50 -1.35
N ASN A 76 -8.04 9.98 -2.57
CA ASN A 76 -8.32 8.58 -2.86
C ASN A 76 -7.33 7.63 -2.15
N GLN A 77 -6.05 8.00 -2.04
CA GLN A 77 -5.08 7.23 -1.26
C GLN A 77 -5.46 7.19 0.23
N MET A 78 -5.90 8.31 0.80
CA MET A 78 -6.37 8.36 2.19
C MET A 78 -7.62 7.49 2.41
N ARG A 79 -8.57 7.50 1.46
CA ARG A 79 -9.78 6.65 1.51
C ARG A 79 -9.41 5.16 1.50
N LEU A 80 -8.54 4.75 0.58
CA LEU A 80 -8.11 3.35 0.47
C LEU A 80 -7.40 2.84 1.72
N LEU A 81 -6.81 3.73 2.51
CA LEU A 81 -6.17 3.37 3.78
C LEU A 81 -7.16 3.29 4.96
N GLY A 82 -8.36 3.87 4.83
CA GLY A 82 -9.41 3.85 5.84
C GLY A 82 -10.51 2.81 5.61
N ASP A 83 -10.56 2.22 4.42
CA ASP A 83 -11.41 1.07 4.08
C ASP A 83 -10.75 -0.23 4.61
N ASP A 84 -10.70 -0.41 5.93
CA ASP A 84 -10.37 -1.68 6.64
C ASP A 84 -11.37 -1.95 7.77
#